data_AF-A0A699R888-F1
#
_entry.id   AF-A0A699R888-F1
#
_cell.length_a   1.000
_cell.length_b   1.000
_cell.length_c   1.000
_cell.angle_alpha   90.00
_cell.angle_beta   90.00
_cell.angle_gamma   90.00
#
_symmetry.space_group_name_H-M   'P 1'
#
loop_
_entity.id
_entity.type
_entity.pdbx_description
1 polymer ?
#
loop_
_entity_poly.entity_id
_entity_poly.type
_entity_poly.pdbx_seq_one_letter_code
_entity_poly.pdbx_strand_id
1 'polypeptide(L)'
;MKKMMLEEFCPDEEVQKMEDELRSLKLRDTNIAAYTQRFHELVLLCLEAVLTEKKKVEAYIKGLPENIKGETTSRKSTPVCYECGEKGHTRNYCSKKKNPQGVEARGRAYVIEEADKDQGPNVVM
;
A
#
# COMPACT_ATOMS: atom_id res chain seq x y z
N MET A 1 -27.74 -12.03 -19.22
CA MET A 1 -27.60 -13.37 -19.84
C MET A 1 -26.51 -14.22 -19.17
N LYS A 2 -25.24 -13.79 -19.07
CA LYS A 2 -24.18 -14.61 -18.44
C LYS A 2 -24.45 -15.05 -16.98
N LYS A 3 -25.13 -14.21 -16.19
CA LYS A 3 -25.44 -14.52 -14.78
C LYS A 3 -26.41 -15.71 -14.62
N MET A 4 -27.39 -15.83 -15.51
CA MET A 4 -28.41 -16.89 -15.46
C MET A 4 -27.83 -18.26 -15.83
N MET A 5 -26.84 -18.32 -16.74
CA MET A 5 -26.22 -19.58 -17.16
C MET A 5 -25.25 -20.17 -16.13
N LEU A 6 -24.74 -19.37 -15.20
CA LEU A 6 -23.89 -19.86 -14.11
C LEU A 6 -24.72 -20.28 -12.87
N GLU A 7 -25.83 -19.58 -12.59
CA GLU A 7 -26.74 -19.93 -11.49
C GLU A 7 -27.57 -21.19 -11.77
N GLU A 8 -27.95 -21.47 -13.02
CA GLU A 8 -28.82 -22.62 -13.34
C GLU A 8 -28.04 -23.95 -13.51
N PHE A 9 -26.72 -23.88 -13.68
CA PHE A 9 -25.90 -25.04 -14.06
C PHE A 9 -24.82 -25.43 -13.05
N CYS A 10 -24.57 -24.60 -12.04
CA CYS A 10 -23.67 -24.92 -10.95
C CYS A 10 -24.49 -25.19 -9.68
N PRO A 11 -24.66 -26.46 -9.28
CA PRO A 11 -25.37 -26.80 -8.05
C PRO A 11 -24.75 -26.07 -6.86
N ASP A 12 -25.58 -25.50 -5.97
CA ASP A 12 -25.13 -24.80 -4.76
C ASP A 12 -24.16 -25.64 -3.90
N GLU A 13 -24.31 -26.96 -3.92
CA GLU A 13 -23.41 -27.90 -3.23
C GLU A 13 -21.97 -27.83 -3.75
N GLU A 14 -21.78 -27.73 -5.07
CA GLU A 14 -20.45 -27.60 -5.67
C GLU A 14 -19.83 -26.26 -5.31
N VAL A 15 -20.61 -25.19 -5.36
CA VAL A 15 -20.20 -23.84 -4.93
C VAL A 15 -19.75 -23.86 -3.48
N GLN A 16 -20.55 -24.44 -2.59
CA GLN A 16 -20.26 -24.55 -1.17
C GLN A 16 -18.96 -25.33 -0.92
N LYS A 17 -18.76 -26.45 -1.62
CA LYS A 17 -17.53 -27.25 -1.53
C LYS A 17 -16.29 -26.45 -1.93
N MET A 18 -16.39 -25.66 -2.99
CA MET A 18 -15.30 -24.79 -3.45
C MET A 18 -14.99 -23.68 -2.45
N GLU A 19 -16.02 -23.08 -1.84
CA GLU A 19 -15.82 -22.09 -0.77
C GLU A 19 -15.13 -22.70 0.46
N ASP A 20 -15.51 -23.92 0.85
CA ASP A 20 -14.92 -24.60 2.00
C ASP A 20 -13.49 -25.05 1.72
N GLU A 21 -13.18 -25.45 0.49
CA GLU A 21 -11.81 -25.68 0.04
C GLU A 21 -10.99 -24.39 0.12
N LEU A 22 -11.52 -23.26 -0.37
CA LEU A 22 -10.85 -21.97 -0.30
C LEU A 22 -10.59 -21.52 1.16
N ARG A 23 -11.57 -21.72 2.05
CA ARG A 23 -11.44 -21.43 3.50
C ARG A 23 -10.38 -22.28 4.19
N SER A 24 -10.18 -23.51 3.72
CA SER A 24 -9.24 -24.48 4.30
C SER A 24 -7.90 -24.57 3.57
N LEU A 25 -7.75 -23.89 2.42
CA LEU A 25 -6.53 -23.88 1.62
C LEU A 25 -5.35 -23.33 2.42
N LYS A 26 -4.25 -24.08 2.43
CA LYS A 26 -2.99 -23.70 3.08
C LYS A 26 -1.84 -24.07 2.16
N LEU A 27 -0.81 -23.23 2.14
CA LEU A 27 0.44 -23.59 1.48
C LEU A 27 1.04 -24.80 2.19
N ARG A 28 1.27 -25.87 1.42
CA ARG A 28 1.99 -27.06 1.89
C ARG A 28 3.43 -27.00 1.38
N ASP A 29 4.35 -27.45 2.23
CA ASP A 29 5.78 -27.49 1.96
C ASP A 29 6.33 -26.10 1.56
N THR A 30 6.79 -25.96 0.32
CA THR A 30 7.34 -24.73 -0.26
C THR A 30 6.86 -24.50 -1.70
N ASN A 31 5.85 -25.23 -2.16
CA ASN A 31 5.35 -25.11 -3.53
C ASN A 31 4.35 -23.96 -3.66
N ILE A 32 4.88 -22.74 -3.69
CA ILE A 32 4.09 -21.51 -3.83
C ILE A 32 3.32 -21.51 -5.16
N ALA A 33 3.92 -21.99 -6.24
CA ALA A 33 3.29 -22.02 -7.56
C ALA A 33 1.99 -22.85 -7.57
N ALA A 34 2.02 -24.06 -7.00
CA ALA A 34 0.85 -24.91 -6.89
C ALA A 34 -0.25 -24.28 -6.00
N TYR A 35 0.15 -23.65 -4.89
CA TYR A 35 -0.78 -22.93 -4.02
C TYR A 35 -1.44 -21.75 -4.74
N THR A 36 -0.66 -20.90 -5.43
CA THR A 36 -1.17 -19.76 -6.20
C THR A 36 -2.11 -20.20 -7.31
N GLN A 37 -1.73 -21.25 -8.04
CA GLN A 37 -2.57 -21.81 -9.09
C GLN A 37 -3.90 -22.29 -8.53
N ARG A 38 -3.87 -23.11 -7.46
CA ARG A 38 -5.09 -23.65 -6.85
C ARG A 38 -5.98 -22.55 -6.27
N PHE A 39 -5.38 -21.52 -5.66
CA PHE A 39 -6.12 -20.37 -5.16
C PHE A 39 -6.83 -19.62 -6.28
N HIS A 40 -6.16 -19.36 -7.41
CA HIS A 40 -6.79 -18.71 -8.56
C HIS A 40 -7.92 -19.54 -9.16
N GLU A 41 -7.75 -20.85 -9.29
CA GLU A 41 -8.82 -21.76 -9.74
C GLU A 41 -10.06 -21.64 -8.83
N LEU A 42 -9.88 -21.69 -7.52
CA LEU A 42 -10.98 -21.58 -6.56
C LEU A 42 -11.65 -20.20 -6.58
N VAL A 43 -10.89 -19.12 -6.68
CA VAL A 43 -11.44 -17.75 -6.75
C VAL A 43 -12.20 -17.50 -8.05
N LEU A 44 -11.79 -18.11 -9.16
CA LEU A 44 -12.51 -18.01 -10.44
C LEU A 44 -13.86 -18.74 -10.39
N LEU A 45 -13.92 -19.86 -9.68
CA LEU A 45 -15.13 -20.67 -9.54
C LEU A 45 -16.09 -20.12 -8.47
N CYS A 46 -15.56 -19.59 -7.35
CA CYS A 46 -16.31 -18.80 -6.38
C CYS A 46 -16.52 -17.38 -6.93
N LEU A 47 -17.39 -17.29 -7.96
CA LEU A 47 -17.84 -16.11 -8.70
C LEU A 47 -17.21 -14.79 -8.22
N GLU A 48 -16.40 -14.15 -9.04
CA GLU A 48 -15.55 -13.01 -8.68
C GLU A 48 -16.27 -11.86 -7.93
N ALA A 49 -17.58 -11.69 -8.14
CA ALA A 49 -18.42 -10.73 -7.41
C ALA A 49 -18.60 -11.06 -5.90
N VAL A 50 -18.42 -12.33 -5.52
CA VAL A 50 -18.50 -12.84 -4.14
C VAL A 50 -17.27 -12.40 -3.33
N LEU A 51 -16.11 -12.25 -3.98
CA LEU A 51 -14.83 -11.94 -3.35
C LEU A 51 -14.28 -10.61 -3.87
N THR A 52 -14.36 -9.55 -3.04
CA THR A 52 -13.67 -8.28 -3.34
C THR A 52 -12.16 -8.49 -3.37
N GLU A 53 -11.41 -7.66 -4.10
CA GLU A 53 -9.94 -7.72 -4.16
C GLU A 53 -9.30 -7.76 -2.77
N LYS A 54 -9.82 -6.95 -1.83
CA LYS A 54 -9.38 -6.98 -0.43
C LYS A 54 -9.55 -8.36 0.21
N LYS A 55 -10.72 -8.98 0.04
CA LYS A 55 -11.01 -10.31 0.59
C LYS A 55 -10.14 -11.40 -0.07
N LYS A 56 -9.87 -11.28 -1.38
CA LYS A 56 -8.95 -12.19 -2.10
C LYS A 56 -7.56 -12.13 -1.50
N VAL A 57 -7.02 -10.92 -1.32
CA VAL A 57 -5.68 -10.73 -0.71
C VAL A 57 -5.64 -11.25 0.72
N GLU A 58 -6.66 -10.95 1.54
CA GLU A 58 -6.73 -11.45 2.93
C GLU A 58 -6.79 -12.98 2.99
N ALA A 59 -7.59 -13.62 2.13
CA ALA A 59 -7.69 -15.08 2.05
C ALA A 59 -6.37 -15.72 1.61
N TYR A 60 -5.72 -15.17 0.58
CA TYR A 60 -4.43 -15.65 0.09
C TYR A 60 -3.36 -15.58 1.17
N ILE A 61 -3.26 -14.43 1.87
CA ILE A 61 -2.32 -14.25 2.97
C ILE A 61 -2.66 -15.22 4.08
N LYS A 62 -3.93 -15.39 4.46
CA LYS A 62 -4.35 -16.27 5.57
C LYS A 62 -3.84 -17.70 5.43
N GLY A 63 -3.81 -18.25 4.21
CA GLY A 63 -3.31 -19.60 3.92
C GLY A 63 -1.78 -19.75 3.91
N LEU A 64 -1.01 -18.67 3.97
CA LEU A 64 0.45 -18.71 4.06
C LEU A 64 0.93 -19.06 5.48
N PRO A 65 2.05 -19.81 5.61
CA PRO A 65 2.66 -20.09 6.90
C PRO A 65 3.31 -18.82 7.48
N GLU A 66 3.44 -18.78 8.80
CA GLU A 66 3.90 -17.59 9.53
C GLU A 66 5.29 -17.11 9.12
N ASN A 67 6.17 -18.03 8.72
CA ASN A 67 7.51 -17.70 8.25
C ASN A 67 7.52 -16.88 6.93
N ILE A 68 6.44 -16.96 6.13
CA ILE A 68 6.32 -16.20 4.87
C ILE A 68 5.49 -14.93 5.05
N LYS A 69 4.48 -14.95 5.94
CA LYS A 69 3.67 -13.75 6.24
C LYS A 69 4.51 -12.57 6.68
N GLY A 70 5.69 -12.84 7.25
CA GLY A 70 6.52 -11.84 7.90
C GLY A 70 5.80 -11.27 9.12
N GLU A 71 6.55 -10.65 10.02
CA GLU A 71 5.94 -9.76 11.01
C GLU A 71 5.35 -8.55 10.27
N THR A 72 4.10 -8.65 9.84
CA THR A 72 3.28 -7.50 9.37
C THR A 72 2.79 -6.66 10.54
N THR A 73 2.99 -7.12 11.78
CA THR A 73 3.23 -6.20 12.88
C THR A 73 4.57 -5.54 12.60
N SER A 74 4.52 -4.34 12.02
CA SER A 74 5.51 -3.28 12.23
C SER A 74 6.58 -3.76 13.22
N ARG A 75 7.78 -4.12 12.75
CA ARG A 75 8.95 -3.96 13.61
C ARG A 75 8.76 -2.54 14.08
N LYS A 76 8.33 -2.34 15.33
CA LYS A 76 8.03 -1.01 15.85
C LYS A 76 9.35 -0.30 15.70
N SER A 77 9.53 0.40 14.59
CA SER A 77 10.78 1.06 14.28
C SER A 77 10.71 2.22 15.23
N THR A 78 11.26 2.01 16.43
CA THR A 78 11.33 3.04 17.44
C THR A 78 12.02 4.19 16.74
N PRO A 79 11.30 5.31 16.49
CA PRO A 79 11.86 6.38 15.69
C PRO A 79 13.15 6.84 16.36
N VAL A 80 14.22 6.93 15.59
CA VAL A 80 15.51 7.44 16.06
C VAL A 80 15.57 8.92 15.70
N CYS A 81 15.95 9.76 16.65
CA CYS A 81 16.15 11.16 16.40
C CYS A 81 17.44 11.36 15.59
N TYR A 82 17.33 11.98 14.41
CA TYR A 82 18.50 12.27 13.56
C TYR A 82 19.46 13.31 14.13
N GLU A 83 19.04 14.09 15.14
CA GLU A 83 19.91 15.10 15.79
C GLU A 83 20.65 14.53 17.01
N CYS A 84 19.97 13.80 17.89
CA CYS A 84 20.57 13.31 19.13
C CYS A 84 20.84 11.79 19.16
N GLY A 85 20.39 11.03 18.17
CA GLY A 85 20.58 9.58 18.08
C GLY A 85 19.71 8.74 19.03
N GLU A 86 18.87 9.37 19.87
CA GLU A 86 18.02 8.64 20.83
C GLU A 86 16.80 8.03 20.16
N LYS A 87 16.45 6.80 20.59
CA LYS A 87 15.25 6.08 20.17
C LYS A 87 14.02 6.62 20.91
N GLY A 88 12.85 6.53 20.28
CA GLY A 88 11.55 6.85 20.87
C GLY A 88 10.94 8.18 20.44
N HIS A 89 11.65 9.01 19.67
CA HIS A 89 11.12 10.26 19.12
C HIS A 89 11.82 10.65 17.82
N THR A 90 11.21 11.52 17.02
CA THR A 90 11.84 12.09 15.81
C THR A 90 12.37 13.50 16.08
N ARG A 91 13.20 14.04 15.16
CA ARG A 91 13.81 15.39 15.24
C ARG A 91 12.84 16.48 15.69
N ASN A 92 11.60 16.46 15.21
CA ASN A 92 10.59 17.48 15.52
C ASN A 92 10.17 17.49 16.98
N TYR A 93 10.27 16.35 17.68
CA TYR A 93 9.87 16.16 19.07
C TYR A 93 11.07 16.02 20.01
N CYS A 94 12.28 16.37 19.57
CA CYS A 94 13.47 16.29 20.40
C CYS A 94 13.46 17.37 21.49
N SER A 95 13.41 16.94 22.76
CA SER A 95 13.45 17.85 23.92
C SER A 95 14.80 18.56 24.10
N LYS A 96 15.85 18.13 23.37
CA LYS A 96 17.19 18.74 23.35
C LYS A 96 17.31 19.92 22.38
N LYS A 97 16.20 20.45 21.84
CA LYS A 97 16.16 21.76 21.16
C LYS A 97 16.53 22.88 22.15
N LYS A 98 17.82 23.02 22.44
CA LYS A 98 18.37 24.20 23.08
C LYS A 98 19.38 24.84 22.13
N ASN A 99 18.89 25.77 21.31
CA ASN A 99 19.48 27.10 21.30
C ASN A 99 18.47 28.18 20.87
N PRO A 100 17.98 29.02 21.80
CA PRO A 100 17.41 30.33 21.50
C PRO A 100 18.51 31.40 21.47
N GLN A 101 19.42 31.35 20.49
CA GLN A 101 20.36 32.46 20.28
C GLN A 101 20.76 32.63 18.80
N GLY A 102 20.06 33.56 18.16
CA GLY A 102 20.70 34.58 17.31
C GLY A 102 21.20 34.16 15.94
N VAL A 103 20.29 34.05 14.97
CA VAL A 103 20.57 34.62 13.65
C VAL A 103 19.47 35.64 13.37
N GLU A 104 19.79 36.93 13.51
CA GLU A 104 18.94 37.96 12.93
C GLU A 104 18.87 37.65 11.43
N ALA A 105 17.72 37.20 10.95
CA ALA A 105 17.46 37.09 9.54
C ALA A 105 17.41 38.51 8.98
N ARG A 106 18.58 39.08 8.65
CA ARG A 106 18.66 40.35 7.95
C ARG A 106 18.25 40.09 6.50
N GLY A 107 16.94 40.08 6.26
CA GLY A 107 16.38 40.05 4.93
C GLY A 107 16.99 41.19 4.12
N ARG A 108 17.72 40.86 3.05
CA ARG A 108 18.11 41.87 2.07
C ARG A 108 16.93 42.07 1.14
N ALA A 109 16.21 43.17 1.30
CA ALA A 109 15.27 43.62 0.29
C ALA A 109 16.09 44.13 -0.90
N TYR A 110 15.86 43.58 -2.09
CA TYR A 110 16.31 44.19 -3.33
C TYR A 110 15.16 45.04 -3.87
N VAL A 111 15.47 46.29 -4.24
CA VAL A 111 14.53 47.16 -4.95
C VAL A 111 14.39 46.60 -6.35
N ILE A 112 13.18 46.18 -6.71
CA ILE A 112 12.83 45.86 -8.10
C ILE A 112 12.58 47.20 -8.77
N GLU A 113 13.54 47.66 -9.59
CA GLU A 113 13.26 48.76 -10.50
C GLU A 113 12.29 48.25 -11.57
N GLU A 114 11.17 48.95 -11.73
CA GLU A 114 10.18 48.63 -12.75
C GLU A 114 10.81 48.82 -14.13
N ALA A 115 11.05 47.71 -14.83
CA ALA A 115 11.39 47.74 -16.23
C ALA A 115 10.15 48.23 -16.99
N ASP A 116 10.23 49.47 -17.44
CA ASP A 116 9.26 50.13 -18.29
C ASP A 116 8.90 49.23 -19.48
N LYS A 117 7.59 49.01 -19.64
CA LYS A 117 7.00 48.42 -20.82
C LYS A 117 7.18 49.44 -21.94
N ASP A 118 8.03 49.15 -22.92
CA ASP A 118 7.88 49.81 -24.20
C ASP A 118 8.08 48.85 -25.38
N GLN A 119 6.91 48.54 -25.94
CA GLN A 119 6.59 48.36 -27.35
C GLN A 119 7.15 47.16 -28.13
N GLY A 120 6.32 46.12 -28.17
CA GLY A 120 5.61 45.79 -29.41
C GLY A 120 6.37 45.00 -30.49
N PRO A 121 5.64 44.39 -31.44
CA PRO A 121 5.99 43.06 -31.92
C PRO A 121 6.58 43.01 -33.34
N ASN A 122 7.01 41.79 -33.71
CA ASN A 122 7.14 41.21 -35.06
C ASN A 122 8.56 41.23 -35.65
N VAL A 123 9.10 40.06 -36.02
CA VAL A 123 9.00 39.49 -37.36
C VAL A 123 9.61 38.08 -37.45
N VAL A 124 9.03 37.32 -38.38
CA VAL A 124 9.32 35.98 -38.88
C VAL A 124 10.72 35.88 -39.51
N MET A 125 11.43 34.78 -39.30
CA MET A 125 11.86 33.86 -40.38
C MET A 125 12.13 32.46 -39.82
#